data_AF-A0A963LTE2-F1
#
_entry.id   AF-A0A963LTE2-F1
#
_cell.length_a   1.000
_cell.length_b   1.000
_cell.length_c   1.000
_cell.angle_alpha   90.00
_cell.angle_beta   90.00
_cell.angle_gamma   90.00
#
_symmetry.space_group_name_H-M   'P 1'
#
loop_
_entity.id
_entity.type
_entity.pdbx_description
1 polymer ?
#
loop_
_entity_poly.entity_id
_entity_poly.type
_entity_poly.pdbx_seq_one_letter_code
_entity_poly.pdbx_strand_id
1 'polypeptide(L)' 'MDSSIASILLLDGVTNGAIYALLGLATVLVFTVTRVIFIPQGEFVAYGALTLAMLQTGKTPGTVWLLLILAGTA' A
#
# COMPACT_ATOMS: atom_id res chain seq x y z
N MET A 1 -10.44 22.05 20.83
CA MET A 1 -9.52 21.25 19.99
C MET A 1 -8.12 21.69 20.35
N ASP A 2 -7.26 20.78 20.79
CA ASP A 2 -5.87 21.09 21.10
C ASP A 2 -5.05 21.20 19.80
N SER A 3 -4.08 22.13 19.74
CA SER A 3 -3.28 22.34 18.51
C SER A 3 -2.49 21.08 18.11
N SER A 4 -2.11 20.25 19.08
CA SER A 4 -1.43 18.97 18.85
C SER A 4 -2.33 17.99 18.11
N ILE A 5 -3.60 17.86 18.52
CA ILE A 5 -4.56 16.96 17.88
C ILE A 5 -4.83 17.42 16.44
N ALA A 6 -4.99 18.73 16.23
CA ALA A 6 -5.18 19.29 14.89
C ALA A 6 -4.00 18.98 13.97
N SER A 7 -2.77 19.09 14.46
CA SER A 7 -1.56 18.83 13.67
C SER A 7 -1.41 17.36 13.27
N ILE A 8 -1.71 16.43 14.18
CA ILE A 8 -1.66 14.98 13.92
C ILE A 8 -2.69 14.60 12.86
N LEU A 9 -3.93 15.10 13.00
CA LEU A 9 -5.01 14.80 12.06
C LEU A 9 -4.73 15.36 10.65
N LEU A 10 -4.11 16.55 10.58
CA LEU A 10 -3.72 17.14 9.29
C LEU A 10 -2.65 16.30 8.60
N LEU A 11 -1.62 15.87 9.32
CA LEU A 11 -0.54 15.05 8.77
C LEU A 11 -1.06 13.69 8.32
N ASP A 12 -1.91 13.06 9.12
CA ASP A 12 -2.56 11.79 8.79
C ASP A 12 -3.45 11.93 7.55
N GLY A 13 -4.26 12.99 7.48
CA GLY A 13 -5.11 13.30 6.32
C GLY A 13 -4.30 13.51 5.04
N VAL A 14 -3.21 14.28 5.11
CA VAL A 14 -2.32 14.51 3.95
C VAL A 14 -1.62 13.22 3.52
N THR A 15 -1.13 12.43 4.47
CA THR A 15 -0.40 11.18 4.17
C THR A 15 -1.33 10.16 3.52
N ASN A 16 -2.48 9.89 4.12
CA ASN A 16 -3.46 8.95 3.56
C ASN A 16 -4.03 9.47 2.23
N GLY A 17 -4.31 10.78 2.13
CA GLY A 17 -4.75 11.41 0.90
C GLY A 17 -3.74 11.26 -0.25
N ALA A 18 -2.45 11.43 0.04
CA ALA A 18 -1.38 11.21 -0.94
C ALA A 18 -1.31 9.75 -1.40
N ILE A 19 -1.46 8.79 -0.49
CA ILE A 19 -1.48 7.35 -0.83
C ILE A 19 -2.63 7.03 -1.80
N TYR A 20 -3.85 7.47 -1.49
CA TYR A 20 -5.00 7.21 -2.37
C TYR A 20 -4.94 7.96 -3.70
N ALA A 21 -4.39 9.19 -3.71
CA ALA A 21 -4.19 9.94 -4.94
C ALA A 21 -3.19 9.24 -5.88
N LEU A 22 -2.07 8.77 -5.34
CA LEU A 22 -1.07 8.01 -6.09
C LEU A 22 -1.62 6.67 -6.57
N LEU A 23 -2.43 5.99 -5.74
CA LEU A 23 -3.10 4.74 -6.12
C LEU A 23 -4.02 4.95 -7.33
N GLY A 24 -4.88 5.97 -7.28
CA GLY A 24 -5.76 6.30 -8.40
C GLY A 24 -4.99 6.71 -9.65
N LEU A 25 -3.91 7.49 -9.49
CA LEU A 25 -3.02 7.86 -10.60
C LEU A 25 -2.40 6.61 -11.25
N ALA A 26 -1.94 5.65 -10.46
CA ALA A 26 -1.42 4.38 -10.96
C ALA A 26 -2.50 3.57 -11.70
N THR A 27 -3.75 3.53 -11.22
CA THR A 27 -4.86 2.85 -11.92
C THR A 27 -5.08 3.49 -13.30
N VAL A 28 -5.13 4.82 -13.34
CA VAL A 28 -5.37 5.58 -14.57
C VAL A 28 -4.23 5.35 -15.56
N LEU A 29 -2.97 5.44 -15.13
CA LEU A 29 -1.82 5.21 -16.01
C LEU A 29 -1.83 3.80 -16.64
N VAL A 30 -2.10 2.76 -15.85
CA VAL A 30 -2.17 1.38 -16.36
C VAL A 30 -3.32 1.24 -17.37
N PHE A 31 -4.48 1.80 -17.06
CA PHE A 31 -5.63 1.78 -17.96
C PHE A 31 -5.35 2.56 -19.26
N THR A 32 -4.67 3.70 -19.20
CA THR A 32 -4.31 4.49 -20.38
C THR A 32 -3.44 3.71 -21.36
N VAL A 33 -2.51 2.89 -20.86
CA VAL A 33 -1.59 2.10 -21.71
C VAL A 33 -2.21 0.78 -22.17
N THR A 34 -2.97 0.09 -21.31
CA THR A 34 -3.42 -1.30 -21.56
C THR A 34 -4.90 -1.43 -21.89
N ARG A 35 -5.71 -0.38 -21.67
CA ARG A 35 -7.19 -0.41 -21.73
C ARG A 35 -7.85 -1.46 -20.84
N VAL A 36 -7.11 -2.02 -19.88
CA VAL A 36 -7.60 -2.97 -18.88
C VAL A 36 -7.47 -2.34 -17.51
N ILE A 37 -8.52 -2.43 -16.69
CA ILE A 37 -8.52 -1.91 -15.34
C ILE A 37 -7.90 -2.95 -14.40
N PHE A 38 -6.84 -2.55 -13.71
CA PHE A 38 -6.18 -3.40 -12.74
C PHE A 38 -6.85 -3.29 -11.36
N ILE A 39 -7.86 -4.11 -11.12
CA ILE A 39 -8.63 -4.16 -9.86
C ILE A 39 -7.79 -4.52 -8.62
N PRO A 40 -6.81 -5.47 -8.66
CA PRO A 40 -6.10 -5.89 -7.44
C PRO A 40 -5.08 -4.87 -6.91
N GLN A 41 -5.05 -3.64 -7.43
CA GLN A 41 -4.10 -2.60 -7.01
C GLN A 41 -4.18 -2.28 -5.51
N GLY A 42 -5.38 -2.35 -4.92
CA GLY A 42 -5.58 -2.17 -3.48
C GLY A 42 -5.01 -3.31 -2.63
N GLU A 43 -4.97 -4.53 -3.15
CA GLU A 43 -4.40 -5.67 -2.43
C GLU A 43 -2.90 -5.51 -2.25
N PHE A 44 -2.16 -5.00 -3.25
CA PHE A 44 -0.73 -4.72 -3.12
C PHE A 44 -0.43 -3.71 -2.00
N VAL A 45 -1.27 -2.68 -1.84
CA VAL A 45 -1.16 -1.70 -0.76
C VAL A 45 -1.40 -2.36 0.59
N ALA A 46 -2.44 -3.20 0.70
CA ALA A 46 -2.75 -3.93 1.92
C ALA A 46 -1.63 -4.90 2.32
N TYR A 47 -1.08 -5.67 1.37
CA TYR A 47 0.07 -6.53 1.63
C TYR A 47 1.32 -5.74 2.03
N GLY A 48 1.54 -4.55 1.47
CA GLY A 48 2.60 -3.64 1.91
C GLY A 48 2.44 -3.20 3.36
N ALA A 49 1.24 -2.75 3.75
CA ALA A 49 0.94 -2.35 5.12
C ALA A 49 1.08 -3.50 6.13
N LEU A 50 0.58 -4.69 5.78
CA LEU A 50 0.71 -5.90 6.60
C LEU A 50 2.18 -6.32 6.77
N THR A 51 2.97 -6.22 5.71
CA THR A 51 4.42 -6.50 5.75
C THR A 51 5.12 -5.54 6.70
N LEU A 52 4.85 -4.23 6.60
CA LEU A 52 5.43 -3.21 7.48
C LEU A 52 5.04 -3.44 8.95
N ALA A 53 3.76 -3.73 9.22
CA ALA A 53 3.28 -4.03 10.57
C ALA A 53 3.98 -5.27 11.16
N MET A 54 4.16 -6.34 10.38
CA MET A 54 4.89 -7.53 10.83
C MET A 54 6.37 -7.23 11.14
N LEU A 55 7.03 -6.43 10.29
CA LEU A 55 8.41 -5.99 10.52
C LEU A 55 8.54 -5.15 11.80
N GLN A 56 7.59 -4.25 12.05
CA GLN A 56 7.53 -3.47 13.31
C GLN A 56 7.33 -4.38 14.54
N THR A 57 6.68 -5.53 14.37
CA THR A 57 6.45 -6.52 15.45
C THR A 57 7.62 -7.52 15.60
N GLY A 58 8.73 -7.33 14.88
CA GLY A 58 9.90 -8.23 14.93
C GLY A 58 9.66 -9.62 14.33
N LYS A 59 8.55 -9.81 13.62
CA LYS A 59 8.20 -11.09 12.96
C LYS A 59 8.60 -11.00 11.49
N THR A 60 9.23 -12.05 10.99
CA THR A 60 9.53 -12.16 9.55
C THR A 60 8.21 -12.19 8.78
N PRO A 61 7.97 -11.24 7.86
CA PRO A 61 6.69 -11.13 7.19
C PRO A 61 6.39 -12.37 6.34
N GLY A 62 5.14 -12.88 6.43
CA GLY A 62 4.70 -14.07 5.68
C GLY A 62 4.76 -13.91 4.15
N THR A 63 4.81 -12.67 3.67
CA THR A 63 5.07 -12.33 2.27
C THR A 63 6.44 -12.84 1.79
N VAL A 64 7.44 -13.02 2.66
CA VAL A 64 8.75 -13.59 2.26
C VAL A 64 8.60 -15.05 1.82
N TRP A 65 7.77 -15.83 2.52
CA TRP A 65 7.48 -17.22 2.13
C TRP A 65 6.69 -17.29 0.83
N LEU A 66 5.72 -16.39 0.66
CA LEU A 66 4.95 -16.27 -0.58
C LEU A 66 5.84 -15.88 -1.77
N LEU A 67 6.80 -14.97 -1.55
CA LEU A 67 7.78 -14.52 -2.54
C LEU A 67 8.76 -15.64 -2.90
N LEU A 68 9.24 -16.42 -1.92
CA LEU A 68 10.08 -17.59 -2.16
C LEU A 68 9.35 -18.70 -2.93
N ILE A 69 8.08 -18.95 -2.62
CA ILE A 69 7.27 -19.92 -3.37
C ILE A 69 7.12 -19.46 -4.82
N LEU A 70 6.72 -18.20 -5.05
CA LEU A 70 6.59 -17.67 -6.42
C LEU A 70 7.92 -17.71 -7.19
N ALA A 71 9.04 -17.37 -6.55
CA ALA A 71 10.37 -17.40 -7.15
C ALA A 71 10.87 -18.82 -7.43
N GLY A 72 10.45 -19.82 -6.64
CA GLY A 72 10.78 -21.23 -6.88
C GLY A 72 9.88 -21.93 -7.91
N THR A 73 8.69 -21.37 -8.18
CA THR A 73 7.73 -21.90 -9.17
C THR A 73 7.78 -21.19 -10.52
N ALA A 74 8.56 -20.12 -10.65
CA ALA A 74 8.84 -19.41 -11.90
C ALA A 74 10.07 -19.99 -12.60
#